data_AF-A0A5J5NNP4-F1
#
_entry.id   AF-A0A5J5NNP4-F1
#
_cell.length_a   1.000
_cell.length_b   1.000
_cell.length_c   1.000
_cell.angle_alpha   90.00
_cell.angle_beta   90.00
_cell.angle_gamma   90.00
#
_symmetry.space_group_name_H-M   'P 1'
#
loop_
_entity.id
_entity.type
_entity.pdbx_description
1 polymer ?
#
loop_
_entity_poly.entity_id
_entity_poly.type
_entity_poly.pdbx_seq_one_letter_code
_entity_poly.pdbx_strand_id
1 'polypeptide(L)'
;MPLEQEIGDVEGIHKLKEVISDLYYRNAMDVEQILNYPNEKITQGVMDVPAGDEQDPNDSSVLPHVSRKEAFLAVDTLMNYLIQHEKNIPDLVYVLLKVKDEIVFDSHAKKKQLTIDAYFSKE
;
A
#
# COMPACT_ATOMS: atom_id res chain seq x y z
N MET A 1 43.20 -4.80 -5.04
CA MET A 1 42.48 -6.07 -5.31
C MET A 1 41.06 -5.69 -5.73
N PRO A 2 40.51 -6.30 -6.79
CA PRO A 2 39.40 -5.74 -7.54
C PRO A 2 38.05 -5.93 -6.84
N LEU A 3 37.19 -4.93 -7.00
CA LEU A 3 35.75 -4.98 -6.73
C LEU A 3 35.11 -5.76 -7.88
N GLU A 4 34.89 -7.06 -7.71
CA GLU A 4 34.05 -7.82 -8.61
C GLU A 4 32.64 -7.85 -8.02
N GLN A 5 31.76 -7.15 -8.71
CA GLN A 5 30.31 -7.16 -8.54
C GLN A 5 29.82 -8.60 -8.41
N GLU A 6 29.25 -8.93 -7.26
CA GLU A 6 28.27 -10.01 -7.19
C GLU A 6 27.03 -9.49 -7.94
N ILE A 7 27.04 -9.69 -9.26
CA ILE A 7 25.87 -9.61 -10.11
C ILE A 7 24.85 -10.51 -9.42
N GLY A 8 23.82 -9.90 -8.83
CA GLY A 8 22.76 -10.62 -8.13
C GLY A 8 22.31 -11.80 -8.98
N ASP A 9 22.29 -12.98 -8.36
CA ASP A 9 21.96 -14.26 -8.99
C ASP A 9 20.81 -14.07 -9.99
N VAL A 10 21.12 -14.18 -11.28
CA VAL A 10 20.19 -13.91 -12.39
C VAL A 10 18.95 -14.79 -12.25
N GLU A 11 19.13 -15.99 -11.71
CA GLU A 11 18.06 -16.92 -11.36
C GLU A 11 17.17 -16.38 -10.23
N GLY A 12 17.77 -15.85 -9.17
CA GLY A 12 17.06 -15.19 -8.07
C GLY A 12 16.25 -13.96 -8.51
N ILE A 13 16.80 -13.14 -9.42
CA ILE A 13 16.09 -11.98 -10.00
C ILE A 13 14.91 -12.46 -10.86
N HIS A 14 15.08 -13.55 -11.62
CA HIS A 14 14.01 -14.13 -12.43
C HIS A 14 12.86 -14.67 -11.57
N LYS A 15 13.20 -15.43 -10.51
CA LYS A 15 12.22 -15.93 -9.53
C LYS A 15 11.47 -14.79 -8.83
N LEU A 16 12.17 -13.73 -8.43
CA LEU A 16 11.54 -12.55 -7.82
C LEU A 16 10.55 -11.88 -8.79
N LYS A 17 10.89 -11.78 -10.08
CA LYS A 17 10.01 -11.23 -11.11
C LYS A 17 8.76 -12.08 -11.33
N GLU A 18 8.89 -13.40 -11.28
CA GLU A 18 7.76 -14.32 -11.36
C GLU A 18 6.82 -14.16 -10.15
N VAL A 19 7.37 -14.15 -8.93
CA VAL A 19 6.60 -13.93 -7.69
C VAL A 19 5.87 -12.59 -7.70
N ILE A 20 6.53 -11.50 -8.13
CA ILE A 20 5.90 -10.17 -8.22
C ILE A 20 4.78 -10.16 -9.25
N SER A 21 4.94 -10.87 -10.37
CA SER A 21 3.92 -10.99 -11.41
C SER A 21 2.67 -11.74 -10.91
N ASP A 22 2.87 -12.78 -10.09
CA ASP A 22 1.79 -13.57 -9.48
C ASP A 22 1.01 -12.83 -8.39
N LEU A 23 1.53 -11.71 -7.87
CA LEU A 23 0.87 -10.92 -6.82
C LEU A 23 -0.23 -9.99 -7.35
N TYR A 24 -0.44 -9.92 -8.67
CA TYR A 24 -1.50 -9.14 -9.34
C TYR A 24 -1.63 -7.68 -8.85
N TYR A 25 -0.51 -7.03 -8.55
CA TYR A 25 -0.53 -5.61 -8.18
C TYR A 25 -1.10 -4.75 -9.31
N ARG A 26 -1.96 -3.80 -8.96
CA ARG A 26 -2.61 -2.89 -9.93
C ARG A 26 -1.61 -2.06 -10.74
N ASN A 27 -0.46 -1.75 -10.14
CA ASN A 27 0.69 -1.14 -10.81
C ASN A 27 1.79 -2.20 -10.89
N ALA A 28 2.29 -2.46 -12.09
CA ALA A 28 3.39 -3.40 -12.29
C ALA A 28 4.61 -2.90 -11.50
N MET A 29 5.06 -3.69 -10.53
CA MET A 29 6.21 -3.36 -9.71
C MET A 29 7.47 -3.77 -10.48
N ASP A 30 8.29 -2.79 -10.85
CA ASP A 30 9.50 -3.02 -11.64
C ASP A 30 10.65 -3.50 -10.75
N VAL A 31 11.05 -4.76 -10.92
CA VAL A 31 12.12 -5.39 -10.14
C VAL A 31 13.43 -4.63 -10.27
N GLU A 32 13.71 -4.06 -11.45
CA GLU A 32 14.95 -3.30 -11.67
C GLU A 32 14.95 -1.99 -10.87
N GLN A 33 13.80 -1.36 -10.67
CA GLN A 33 13.70 -0.15 -9.84
C GLN A 33 13.87 -0.44 -8.34
N ILE A 34 13.45 -1.63 -7.90
CA ILE A 34 13.66 -2.08 -6.51
C ILE A 34 15.15 -2.32 -6.26
N LEU A 35 15.80 -3.07 -7.17
CA LEU A 35 17.22 -3.43 -7.04
C LEU A 35 18.14 -2.22 -7.19
N ASN A 36 17.73 -1.22 -7.97
CA ASN A 36 18.49 0.02 -8.18
C ASN A 36 18.05 1.16 -7.25
N TYR A 37 17.26 0.88 -6.20
CA TYR A 37 16.85 1.93 -5.27
C TYR A 37 18.08 2.43 -4.48
N PRO A 38 18.35 3.75 -4.44
CA PRO A 38 19.52 4.27 -3.76
C PRO A 38 19.45 3.97 -2.26
N ASN A 39 20.37 3.12 -1.78
CA ASN A 39 20.47 2.68 -0.38
C ASN A 39 20.70 3.83 0.64
N GLU A 40 20.88 5.08 0.21
CA GLU A 40 21.36 6.18 1.05
C GLU A 40 20.28 6.85 1.93
N LYS A 41 19.01 6.43 1.89
CA LYS A 41 17.94 7.08 2.68
C LYS A 41 17.29 6.24 3.78
N ILE A 42 17.63 4.97 3.91
CA ILE A 42 16.93 4.08 4.85
C ILE A 42 17.46 4.26 6.30
N THR A 43 18.69 4.72 6.49
CA THR A 43 19.34 4.77 7.82
C THR A 43 19.23 6.10 8.58
N GLN A 44 18.61 7.15 8.03
CA GLN A 44 18.59 8.46 8.69
C GLN A 44 17.19 9.04 8.99
N GLY A 45 16.12 8.52 8.40
CA GLY A 45 14.76 9.02 8.61
C GLY A 45 14.03 8.48 9.86
N VAL A 46 14.62 7.53 10.60
CA VAL A 46 13.92 6.79 11.68
C VAL A 46 14.36 7.22 13.09
N MET A 47 15.44 7.98 13.25
CA MET A 47 15.96 8.35 14.58
C MET A 47 15.73 9.82 15.00
N ASP A 48 15.30 10.70 14.10
CA ASP A 48 15.07 12.12 14.45
C ASP A 48 13.58 12.43 14.58
N VAL A 49 12.93 11.85 15.59
CA VAL A 49 11.68 12.40 16.15
C VAL A 49 12.10 13.42 17.21
N PRO A 50 11.90 14.73 17.02
CA PRO A 50 12.16 15.70 18.07
C PRO A 50 11.13 15.47 19.19
N ALA A 51 11.65 15.22 20.40
CA ALA A 51 10.88 15.00 21.62
C ALA A 51 10.23 16.30 22.13
N GLY A 52 9.36 16.92 21.32
CA GLY A 52 8.82 18.24 21.59
C GLY A 52 7.41 18.51 21.08
N ASP A 53 6.68 17.48 20.62
CA ASP A 53 5.24 17.63 20.40
C ASP A 53 4.56 17.35 21.73
N GLU A 54 4.12 18.42 22.39
CA GLU A 54 3.17 18.35 23.49
C GLU A 54 1.88 17.75 22.95
N GLN A 55 1.80 16.42 22.93
CA GLN A 55 0.55 15.72 22.76
C GLN A 55 -0.35 16.14 23.91
N ASP A 56 -1.38 16.92 23.59
CA ASP A 56 -2.50 17.16 24.49
C ASP A 56 -3.00 15.79 24.97
N PRO A 57 -2.85 15.45 26.27
CA PRO A 57 -3.25 14.15 26.78
C PRO A 57 -4.77 13.93 26.69
N ASN A 58 -5.54 14.96 26.29
CA ASN A 58 -6.97 14.91 26.10
C ASN A 58 -7.39 14.76 24.62
N ASP A 59 -6.47 14.71 23.65
CA ASP A 59 -6.77 14.26 22.28
C ASP A 59 -6.83 12.72 22.20
N SER A 60 -7.46 12.12 23.21
CA SER A 60 -8.05 10.79 23.11
C SER A 60 -9.36 10.92 22.33
N SER A 61 -9.30 11.49 21.13
CA SER A 61 -10.37 11.32 20.15
C SER A 61 -10.28 9.87 19.66
N VAL A 62 -10.77 8.94 20.49
CA VAL A 62 -11.04 7.57 20.07
C VAL A 62 -12.06 7.70 18.96
N LEU A 63 -11.56 7.71 17.72
CA LEU A 63 -12.40 7.77 16.55
C LEU A 63 -13.36 6.57 16.65
N PRO A 64 -14.67 6.79 16.47
CA PRO A 64 -15.62 5.69 16.53
C PRO A 64 -15.20 4.65 15.48
N HIS A 65 -15.21 3.39 15.89
CA HIS A 65 -14.96 2.29 14.97
C HIS A 65 -16.09 2.27 13.92
N VAL A 66 -15.81 2.75 12.72
CA VAL A 66 -16.71 2.71 11.58
C VAL A 66 -16.59 1.34 10.92
N SER A 67 -17.71 0.64 10.74
CA SER A 67 -17.69 -0.62 10.02
C SER A 67 -17.43 -0.39 8.53
N ARG A 68 -16.83 -1.38 7.86
CA ARG A 68 -16.60 -1.32 6.41
C ARG A 68 -17.87 -1.06 5.59
N LYS A 69 -19.01 -1.62 6.02
CA LYS A 69 -20.31 -1.41 5.37
C LYS A 69 -20.77 0.04 5.48
N GLU A 70 -20.58 0.65 6.65
CA GLU A 70 -20.89 2.06 6.88
C GLU A 70 -19.96 2.96 6.06
N ALA A 71 -18.67 2.65 5.99
CA ALA A 71 -17.72 3.38 5.15
C ALA A 71 -18.09 3.31 3.65
N PHE A 72 -18.46 2.12 3.15
CA PHE A 72 -18.91 1.95 1.78
C PHE A 72 -20.17 2.78 1.48
N LEU A 73 -21.18 2.71 2.37
CA LEU A 73 -22.42 3.47 2.22
C LEU A 73 -22.18 4.98 2.27
N ALA A 74 -21.28 5.45 3.14
CA ALA A 74 -20.94 6.87 3.25
C ALA A 74 -20.27 7.39 1.97
N VAL A 75 -19.31 6.63 1.41
CA VAL A 75 -18.64 6.98 0.15
C VAL A 75 -19.62 6.99 -1.02
N ASP A 76 -20.50 5.99 -1.12
CA ASP A 76 -21.51 5.91 -2.18
C ASP A 76 -22.51 7.06 -2.10
N THR A 77 -22.97 7.39 -0.88
CA THR A 77 -23.87 8.53 -0.62
C THR A 77 -23.20 9.85 -1.02
N LEU A 78 -21.94 10.05 -0.65
CA LEU A 78 -21.18 11.25 -1.01
C LEU A 78 -20.99 11.37 -2.53
N MET A 79 -20.66 10.27 -3.20
CA MET A 79 -20.52 10.24 -4.66
C MET A 79 -21.83 10.63 -5.35
N ASN A 80 -22.97 10.07 -4.90
CA ASN A 80 -24.29 10.38 -5.44
C ASN A 80 -24.67 11.85 -5.22
N TYR A 81 -24.37 12.41 -4.04
CA TYR A 81 -24.58 13.82 -3.74
C TYR A 81 -23.75 14.74 -4.66
N LEU A 82 -22.48 14.41 -4.88
CA LEU A 82 -21.57 15.18 -5.74
C LEU A 82 -21.92 15.09 -7.23
N ILE A 83 -22.51 13.98 -7.68
CA ILE A 83 -23.01 13.84 -9.05
C ILE A 83 -24.30 14.67 -9.24
N GLN A 84 -25.17 14.71 -8.22
CA GLN A 84 -26.42 15.47 -8.26
C GLN A 84 -26.21 16.97 -8.15
N HIS A 85 -25.22 17.41 -7.36
CA HIS A 85 -24.84 18.80 -7.31
C HIS A 85 -23.90 19.13 -8.48
N GLU A 86 -24.24 20.17 -9.24
CA GLU A 86 -23.51 20.69 -10.41
C GLU A 86 -22.03 21.06 -10.15
N LYS A 87 -21.56 20.96 -8.90
CA LYS A 87 -20.14 21.02 -8.49
C LYS A 87 -19.43 19.70 -8.74
N ASN A 88 -19.63 19.13 -9.92
CA ASN A 88 -18.96 17.91 -10.34
C ASN A 88 -17.48 18.24 -10.57
N ILE A 89 -16.67 18.06 -9.52
CA ILE A 89 -15.21 18.08 -9.61
C ILE A 89 -14.83 16.66 -10.03
N PRO A 90 -14.47 16.40 -11.30
CA PRO A 90 -14.26 15.04 -11.79
C PRO A 90 -13.17 14.31 -11.01
N ASP A 91 -12.15 15.05 -10.55
CA ASP A 91 -11.05 14.52 -9.74
C ASP A 91 -11.55 14.00 -8.39
N LEU A 92 -12.52 14.67 -7.77
CA LEU A 92 -13.07 14.25 -6.48
C LEU A 92 -13.88 12.96 -6.63
N VAL A 93 -14.69 12.86 -7.69
CA VAL A 93 -15.46 11.64 -8.00
C VAL A 93 -14.50 10.48 -8.31
N TYR A 94 -13.41 10.74 -9.03
CA TYR A 94 -12.37 9.75 -9.32
C TYR A 94 -11.68 9.23 -8.05
N VAL A 95 -11.31 10.13 -7.13
CA VAL A 95 -10.71 9.75 -5.83
C VAL A 95 -11.70 8.91 -5.01
N LEU A 96 -12.97 9.30 -4.95
CA LEU A 96 -14.00 8.52 -4.24
C LEU A 96 -14.21 7.13 -4.84
N LEU A 97 -14.11 7.00 -6.17
CA LEU A 97 -14.16 5.70 -6.84
C LEU A 97 -13.00 4.79 -6.42
N LYS A 98 -11.78 5.34 -6.32
CA LYS A 98 -10.60 4.60 -5.84
C LYS A 98 -10.77 4.14 -4.39
N VAL A 99 -11.27 5.01 -3.52
CA VAL A 99 -11.55 4.67 -2.12
C VAL A 99 -12.58 3.55 -2.04
N LYS A 100 -13.62 3.59 -2.88
CA LYS A 100 -14.64 2.53 -2.95
C LYS A 100 -14.05 1.19 -3.40
N ASP A 101 -13.20 1.19 -4.44
CA ASP A 101 -12.51 0.00 -4.92
C ASP A 101 -11.64 -0.63 -3.82
N GLU A 102 -10.92 0.20 -3.04
CA GLU A 102 -10.05 -0.26 -1.95
C GLU A 102 -10.85 -0.92 -0.82
N ILE A 103 -11.96 -0.29 -0.40
CA ILE A 103 -12.87 -0.84 0.61
C ILE A 103 -13.41 -2.21 0.20
N VAL A 104 -13.71 -2.39 -1.09
CA VAL A 104 -14.19 -3.68 -1.64
C VAL A 104 -13.04 -4.69 -1.73
N PHE A 105 -11.86 -4.29 -2.17
CA PHE A 105 -10.69 -5.17 -2.29
C PHE A 105 -10.26 -5.75 -0.93
N ASP A 106 -10.17 -4.92 0.10
CA ASP A 106 -9.87 -5.33 1.48
C ASP A 106 -10.93 -6.32 2.04
N SER A 107 -12.11 -6.38 1.43
CA SER A 107 -13.12 -7.40 1.78
C SER A 107 -12.83 -8.79 1.21
N HIS A 108 -12.16 -8.87 0.06
CA HIS A 108 -11.74 -10.11 -0.58
C HIS A 108 -10.35 -10.57 -0.14
N ALA A 109 -9.57 -9.72 0.53
CA ALA A 109 -8.25 -10.00 1.07
C ALA A 109 -8.23 -11.04 2.22
N LYS A 110 -9.38 -11.64 2.59
CA LYS A 110 -9.43 -12.89 3.39
C LYS A 110 -8.88 -14.12 2.65
N LYS A 111 -8.17 -13.97 1.52
CA LYS A 111 -7.32 -15.04 1.01
C LYS A 111 -6.10 -15.16 1.92
N LYS A 112 -5.96 -16.34 2.52
CA LYS A 112 -4.85 -16.74 3.40
C LYS A 112 -3.56 -16.06 2.97
N GLN A 113 -3.06 -15.18 3.83
CA GLN A 113 -1.74 -14.58 3.67
C GLN A 113 -0.74 -15.73 3.62
N LEU A 114 -0.23 -16.02 2.42
CA LEU A 114 0.84 -16.99 2.24
C LEU A 114 2.10 -16.28 2.70
N THR A 115 2.58 -16.64 3.89
CA THR A 115 3.90 -16.23 4.35
C THR A 115 4.95 -16.77 3.40
N ILE A 116 6.04 -16.00 3.22
CA ILE A 116 7.18 -16.37 2.38
C ILE A 116 7.67 -17.79 2.73
N ASP A 117 7.70 -18.11 4.02
CA ASP A 117 8.06 -19.45 4.53
C ASP A 117 7.17 -20.58 3.96
N ALA A 118 5.87 -20.34 3.80
CA ALA A 118 4.91 -21.32 3.29
C ALA A 118 5.03 -21.55 1.78
N TYR A 119 5.69 -20.65 1.04
CA TYR A 119 6.02 -20.83 -0.37
C TYR A 119 7.26 -21.73 -0.54
N PHE A 120 8.31 -21.50 0.27
CA PHE A 120 9.55 -22.27 0.21
C PHE A 120 9.50 -23.63 0.93
N SER A 121 8.46 -23.90 1.72
CA SER A 121 8.27 -25.20 2.38
C SER A 121 7.60 -26.26 1.49
N LYS A 122 7.36 -25.97 0.21
CA LYS A 122 6.72 -26.90 -0.75
C LYS A 122 7.70 -27.72 -1.60
N GLU A 123 8.99 -27.64 -1.32
CA GLU A 123 10.06 -28.36 -2.02
C GLU A 123 10.51 -29.61 -1.25
#